data_AF-A0A2E9FHD2-F1
#
_entry.id   AF-A0A2E9FHD2-F1
#
_cell.length_a   1.000
_cell.length_b   1.000
_cell.length_c   1.000
_cell.angle_alpha   90.00
_cell.angle_beta   90.00
_cell.angle_gamma   90.00
#
_symmetry.space_group_name_H-M   'P 1'
#
loop_
_entity.id
_entity.type
_entity.pdbx_description
1 polymer ?
#
loop_
_entity_poly.entity_id
_entity_poly.type
_entity_poly.pdbx_seq_one_letter_code
_entity_poly.pdbx_strand_id
1 'polypeptide(L)'
;MIKRIRYFFAGFFMGVAELIPGISGSTVALLFGIYKNLIQILSELKFNRKTFTLDYLQNKLQISLIIFLIIPMFASLILFAELINFLIENYNFYFYRFLSLLMLVIGIYVLKIFDKALVFYKKILLFLIGSIFGSLIGLIDIQFVESFPFIFLGGFIAFSFFLIPGISGSAILVSIGLYETMINSIATANLPIISSFLLGALVALILMPRFIKKIYFRHNHKVDSLFAGLIVYSGIILL
;
A
#
# COMPACT_ATOMS: atom_id res chain seq x y z
N MET A 1 9.38 4.97 -23.46
CA MET A 1 8.12 5.75 -23.44
C MET A 1 6.99 4.99 -22.74
N ILE A 2 6.60 3.80 -23.21
CA ILE A 2 5.48 3.00 -22.66
C ILE A 2 5.56 2.76 -21.14
N LYS A 3 6.73 2.39 -20.60
CA LYS A 3 6.91 2.19 -19.15
C LYS A 3 6.63 3.46 -18.33
N ARG A 4 7.06 4.64 -18.81
CA ARG A 4 6.82 5.91 -18.11
C ARG A 4 5.34 6.27 -18.07
N ILE A 5 4.64 6.08 -19.19
CA ILE A 5 3.18 6.28 -19.28
C ILE A 5 2.45 5.36 -18.31
N ARG A 6 2.84 4.08 -18.24
CA ARG A 6 2.26 3.13 -17.29
C ARG A 6 2.48 3.54 -15.84
N TYR A 7 3.68 4.02 -15.49
CA TYR A 7 3.99 4.54 -14.17
C TYR A 7 3.21 5.83 -13.86
N PHE A 8 3.00 6.69 -14.86
CA PHE A 8 2.18 7.89 -14.72
C PHE A 8 0.74 7.58 -14.32
N PHE A 9 0.06 6.71 -15.08
CA PHE A 9 -1.31 6.33 -14.75
C PHE A 9 -1.38 5.53 -13.46
N ALA A 10 -0.44 4.61 -13.23
CA ALA A 10 -0.39 3.88 -11.96
C ALA A 10 -0.26 4.86 -10.79
N GLY A 11 0.65 5.84 -10.87
CA GLY A 11 0.83 6.87 -9.85
C GLY A 11 -0.44 7.69 -9.62
N PHE A 12 -1.05 8.18 -10.71
CA PHE A 12 -2.32 8.91 -10.64
C PHE A 12 -3.41 8.12 -9.89
N PHE A 13 -3.67 6.87 -10.30
CA PHE A 13 -4.69 6.04 -9.64
C PHE A 13 -4.28 5.58 -8.25
N MET A 14 -2.99 5.42 -7.96
CA MET A 14 -2.49 5.16 -6.61
C MET A 14 -2.83 6.31 -5.67
N GLY A 15 -2.67 7.56 -6.11
CA GLY A 15 -3.00 8.73 -5.29
C GLY A 15 -4.51 8.87 -5.03
N VAL A 16 -5.35 8.58 -6.02
CA VAL A 16 -6.81 8.52 -5.84
C VAL A 16 -7.19 7.38 -4.88
N ALA A 17 -6.59 6.21 -5.02
CA ALA A 17 -6.84 5.06 -4.15
C ALA A 17 -6.51 5.36 -2.69
N GLU A 18 -5.42 6.08 -2.42
CA GLU A 18 -4.99 6.40 -1.05
C GLU A 18 -5.97 7.33 -0.31
N LEU A 19 -6.80 8.09 -1.03
CA LEU A 19 -7.88 8.89 -0.45
C LEU A 19 -9.07 8.04 0.01
N ILE A 20 -9.15 6.78 -0.44
CA ILE A 20 -10.32 5.93 -0.26
C ILE A 20 -10.02 4.89 0.83
N PRO A 21 -10.77 4.89 1.95
CA PRO A 21 -10.63 3.86 2.97
C PRO A 21 -10.77 2.45 2.38
N GLY A 22 -9.88 1.53 2.77
CA GLY A 22 -9.91 0.15 2.30
C GLY A 22 -9.38 -0.08 0.88
N ILE A 23 -8.81 0.92 0.20
CA ILE A 23 -8.08 0.72 -1.06
C ILE A 23 -6.63 1.18 -0.90
N SER A 24 -5.69 0.28 -1.14
CA SER A 24 -4.25 0.56 -1.01
C SER A 24 -3.63 0.89 -2.36
N GLY A 25 -2.75 1.89 -2.41
CA GLY A 25 -1.97 2.19 -3.63
C GLY A 25 -1.14 1.00 -4.12
N SER A 26 -0.68 0.11 -3.24
CA SER A 26 0.05 -1.10 -3.66
C SER A 26 -0.82 -2.11 -4.43
N THR A 27 -2.14 -2.13 -4.18
CA THR A 27 -3.14 -2.87 -4.98
C THR A 27 -3.19 -2.32 -6.40
N VAL A 28 -3.22 -0.99 -6.56
CA VAL A 28 -3.21 -0.33 -7.87
C VAL A 28 -1.88 -0.61 -8.58
N ALA A 29 -0.75 -0.52 -7.88
CA ALA A 29 0.55 -0.87 -8.46
C ALA A 29 0.61 -2.33 -8.96
N LEU A 30 -0.07 -3.26 -8.28
CA LEU A 30 -0.18 -4.66 -8.68
C LEU A 30 -1.00 -4.80 -9.97
N LEU A 31 -2.15 -4.13 -10.05
CA LEU A 31 -3.02 -4.10 -11.24
C LEU A 31 -2.33 -3.55 -12.48
N PHE A 32 -1.57 -2.45 -12.33
CA PHE A 32 -0.78 -1.88 -13.43
C PHE A 32 0.46 -2.72 -13.78
N GLY A 33 0.72 -3.83 -13.07
CA GLY A 33 1.87 -4.69 -13.30
C GLY A 33 3.20 -3.99 -13.05
N ILE A 34 3.22 -2.96 -12.19
CA ILE A 34 4.42 -2.22 -11.80
C ILE A 34 4.95 -2.65 -10.42
N TYR A 35 4.13 -3.31 -9.59
CA TYR A 35 4.46 -3.69 -8.22
C TYR A 35 5.80 -4.41 -8.08
N LYS A 36 6.06 -5.46 -8.89
CA LYS A 36 7.32 -6.21 -8.85
C LYS A 36 8.55 -5.31 -9.06
N ASN A 37 8.46 -4.38 -10.01
CA ASN A 37 9.56 -3.46 -10.32
C ASN A 37 9.65 -2.34 -9.27
N LEU A 38 8.53 -1.90 -8.69
CA LEU A 38 8.52 -0.96 -7.57
C LEU A 38 9.24 -1.55 -6.35
N ILE A 39 8.88 -2.77 -5.93
CA ILE A 39 9.56 -3.46 -4.83
C ILE A 39 11.05 -3.69 -5.13
N GLN A 40 11.40 -3.99 -6.39
CA GLN A 40 12.81 -4.07 -6.81
C GLN A 40 13.54 -2.73 -6.59
N ILE A 41 12.99 -1.63 -7.09
CA ILE A 41 13.55 -0.27 -6.94
C ILE A 41 13.71 0.08 -5.46
N LEU A 42 12.65 -0.10 -4.67
CA LEU A 42 12.64 0.22 -3.24
C LEU A 42 13.65 -0.63 -2.46
N SER A 43 13.87 -1.89 -2.85
CA SER A 43 14.88 -2.75 -2.20
C SER A 43 16.32 -2.29 -2.40
N GLU A 44 16.58 -1.48 -3.44
CA GLU A 44 17.87 -0.88 -3.73
C GLU A 44 18.10 0.44 -2.97
N LEU A 45 17.12 0.97 -2.24
CA LEU A 45 17.33 2.14 -1.39
C LEU A 45 18.34 1.78 -0.28
N LYS A 46 19.53 2.37 -0.31
CA LYS A 46 20.62 2.19 0.66
C LYS A 46 21.15 3.54 1.09
N PHE A 47 21.52 3.67 2.37
CA PHE A 47 22.23 4.83 2.89
C PHE A 47 23.75 4.58 2.77
N ASN A 48 24.29 4.78 1.56
CA ASN A 48 25.73 4.70 1.31
C ASN A 48 26.11 5.71 0.22
N ARG A 49 27.30 6.31 0.25
CA ARG A 49 27.78 7.29 -0.74
C ARG A 49 27.62 6.84 -2.20
N LYS A 50 27.68 5.53 -2.47
CA LYS A 50 27.48 4.97 -3.82
C LYS A 50 26.05 5.15 -4.38
N THR A 51 25.04 5.38 -3.54
CA THR A 51 23.65 5.54 -4.00
C THR A 51 23.37 6.86 -4.69
N PHE A 52 24.27 7.84 -4.55
CA PHE A 52 24.14 9.16 -5.17
C PHE A 52 24.84 9.28 -6.54
N THR A 53 25.43 8.21 -7.04
CA THR A 53 26.00 8.21 -8.40
C THR A 53 24.90 8.20 -9.46
N LEU A 54 25.06 8.96 -10.55
CA LEU A 54 24.06 9.03 -11.63
C LEU A 54 23.71 7.65 -12.19
N ASP A 55 24.72 6.78 -12.34
CA ASP A 55 24.54 5.40 -12.78
C ASP A 55 23.63 4.62 -11.82
N TYR A 56 23.85 4.73 -10.51
CA TYR A 56 23.00 4.05 -9.52
C TYR A 56 21.57 4.58 -9.53
N LEU A 57 21.40 5.91 -9.59
CA LEU A 57 20.08 6.56 -9.63
C LEU A 57 19.28 6.14 -10.87
N GLN A 58 19.94 6.03 -12.03
CA GLN A 58 19.29 5.65 -13.29
C GLN A 58 19.05 4.15 -13.40
N ASN A 59 20.03 3.32 -13.07
CA ASN A 59 19.98 1.88 -13.35
C ASN A 59 19.41 1.06 -12.18
N LYS A 60 19.64 1.48 -10.93
CA LYS A 60 19.13 0.76 -9.74
C LYS A 60 17.84 1.36 -9.22
N LEU A 61 17.82 2.68 -9.00
CA LEU A 61 16.62 3.36 -8.50
C LEU A 61 15.63 3.70 -9.61
N GLN A 62 16.05 3.65 -10.88
CA GLN A 62 15.18 3.98 -12.02
C GLN A 62 14.44 5.31 -11.79
N ILE A 63 15.18 6.34 -11.34
CA ILE A 63 14.61 7.59 -10.79
C ILE A 63 13.57 8.23 -11.72
N SER A 64 13.75 8.11 -13.04
CA SER A 64 12.76 8.52 -14.03
C SER A 64 11.39 7.88 -13.77
N LEU A 65 11.31 6.56 -13.60
CA LEU A 65 10.04 5.89 -13.33
C LEU A 65 9.45 6.29 -11.98
N ILE A 66 10.27 6.48 -10.95
CA ILE A 66 9.81 6.97 -9.64
C ILE A 66 9.20 8.36 -9.79
N ILE A 67 9.84 9.28 -10.51
CA ILE A 67 9.31 10.64 -10.74
C ILE A 67 7.96 10.56 -11.47
N PHE A 68 7.88 9.75 -12.52
CA PHE A 68 6.63 9.50 -13.24
C PHE A 68 5.57 8.79 -12.38
N LEU A 69 5.92 8.19 -11.23
CA LEU A 69 4.95 7.63 -10.28
C LEU A 69 4.49 8.67 -9.26
N ILE A 70 5.47 9.29 -8.59
CA ILE A 70 5.26 10.10 -7.39
C ILE A 70 4.58 11.42 -7.72
N ILE A 71 4.98 12.11 -8.80
CA ILE A 71 4.37 13.39 -9.18
C ILE A 71 2.86 13.26 -9.42
N PRO A 72 2.38 12.37 -10.31
CA PRO A 72 0.94 12.23 -10.52
C PRO A 72 0.20 11.66 -9.31
N MET A 73 0.86 10.87 -8.46
CA MET A 73 0.27 10.37 -7.21
C MET A 73 -0.05 11.49 -6.23
N PHE A 74 0.89 12.40 -5.97
CA PHE A 74 0.62 13.55 -5.11
C PHE A 74 -0.33 14.55 -5.77
N ALA A 75 -0.21 14.76 -7.08
CA ALA A 75 -1.13 15.65 -7.80
C ALA A 75 -2.57 15.14 -7.72
N SER A 76 -2.82 13.84 -7.91
CA SER A 76 -4.18 13.29 -7.83
C SER A 76 -4.74 13.31 -6.41
N LEU A 77 -3.90 13.08 -5.39
CA LEU A 77 -4.31 13.21 -3.99
C LEU A 77 -4.87 14.62 -3.71
N ILE A 78 -4.16 15.66 -4.14
CA ILE A 78 -4.62 17.05 -3.95
C ILE A 78 -5.87 17.35 -4.79
N LEU A 79 -5.86 16.99 -6.06
CA LEU A 79 -6.94 17.32 -7.00
C LEU A 79 -8.26 16.62 -6.68
N PHE A 80 -8.21 15.40 -6.12
CA PHE A 80 -9.40 14.57 -5.89
C PHE A 80 -9.83 14.51 -4.43
N ALA A 81 -9.08 15.09 -3.47
CA ALA A 81 -9.44 15.05 -2.05
C ALA A 81 -10.87 15.55 -1.78
N GLU A 82 -11.23 16.72 -2.30
CA GLU A 82 -12.58 17.31 -2.12
C GLU A 82 -13.67 16.47 -2.78
N LEU A 83 -13.41 15.95 -3.99
CA LEU A 83 -14.38 15.12 -4.71
C LEU A 83 -14.64 13.81 -3.97
N ILE A 84 -13.58 13.14 -3.49
CA ILE A 84 -13.72 11.89 -2.72
C ILE A 84 -14.47 12.17 -1.42
N ASN A 85 -14.14 13.26 -0.72
CA ASN A 85 -14.87 13.64 0.49
C ASN A 85 -16.36 13.90 0.21
N PHE A 86 -16.66 14.66 -0.85
CA PHE A 86 -18.04 14.92 -1.29
C PHE A 86 -18.82 13.62 -1.58
N LEU A 87 -18.18 12.64 -2.24
CA LEU A 87 -18.80 11.34 -2.52
C LEU A 87 -19.04 10.52 -1.25
N ILE A 88 -18.11 10.56 -0.29
CA ILE A 88 -18.24 9.87 1.00
C ILE A 88 -19.36 10.51 1.84
N GLU A 89 -19.48 11.83 1.85
CA GLU A 89 -20.50 12.55 2.64
C GLU A 89 -21.91 12.45 2.02
N ASN A 90 -22.04 12.60 0.71
CA ASN A 90 -23.34 12.71 0.04
C ASN A 90 -23.84 11.40 -0.59
N TYR A 91 -22.93 10.50 -0.97
CA TYR A 91 -23.24 9.28 -1.71
C TYR A 91 -22.63 8.02 -1.05
N ASN A 92 -22.41 8.08 0.27
CA ASN A 92 -21.72 7.06 1.07
C ASN A 92 -22.04 5.61 0.65
N PHE A 93 -23.33 5.24 0.71
CA PHE A 93 -23.79 3.88 0.42
C PHE A 93 -23.44 3.42 -1.01
N TYR A 94 -23.72 4.26 -2.02
CA TYR A 94 -23.47 3.90 -3.41
C TYR A 94 -21.97 3.87 -3.72
N PHE A 95 -21.22 4.81 -3.17
CA PHE A 95 -19.79 4.94 -3.39
C PHE A 95 -19.04 3.75 -2.78
N TYR A 96 -19.26 3.43 -1.50
CA TYR A 96 -18.62 2.29 -0.87
C TYR A 96 -19.03 0.95 -1.49
N ARG A 97 -20.30 0.79 -1.90
CA ARG A 97 -20.73 -0.41 -2.63
C ARG A 97 -20.08 -0.56 -3.99
N PHE A 98 -19.87 0.54 -4.73
CA PHE A 98 -19.09 0.52 -5.96
C PHE A 98 -17.64 0.10 -5.71
N LEU A 99 -16.99 0.66 -4.69
CA LEU A 99 -15.61 0.34 -4.32
C LEU A 99 -15.45 -1.10 -3.84
N SER A 100 -16.41 -1.60 -3.06
CA SER A 100 -16.47 -2.99 -2.64
C SER A 100 -16.48 -3.94 -3.85
N LEU A 101 -17.42 -3.73 -4.78
CA LEU A 101 -17.52 -4.55 -5.99
C LEU A 101 -16.24 -4.47 -6.83
N LEU A 102 -15.66 -3.27 -6.96
CA LEU A 102 -14.39 -3.06 -7.65
C LEU A 102 -13.27 -3.90 -7.00
N MET A 103 -13.13 -3.87 -5.69
CA MET A 103 -12.12 -4.63 -4.95
C MET A 103 -12.34 -6.15 -5.05
N LEU A 104 -13.59 -6.62 -4.98
CA LEU A 104 -13.92 -8.03 -5.21
C LEU A 104 -13.50 -8.49 -6.61
N VAL A 105 -13.81 -7.69 -7.64
CA VAL A 105 -13.41 -7.97 -9.03
C VAL A 105 -11.89 -7.98 -9.17
N ILE A 106 -11.19 -7.01 -8.58
CA ILE A 106 -9.72 -6.95 -8.60
C ILE A 106 -9.11 -8.18 -7.94
N GLY A 107 -9.61 -8.58 -6.76
CA GLY A 107 -9.10 -9.75 -6.04
C GLY A 107 -9.28 -11.03 -6.85
N ILE A 108 -10.46 -11.23 -7.46
CA ILE A 108 -10.71 -12.37 -8.35
C ILE A 108 -9.82 -12.31 -9.60
N TYR A 109 -9.60 -11.12 -10.16
CA TYR A 109 -8.75 -10.92 -11.33
C TYR A 109 -7.29 -11.27 -11.04
N VAL A 110 -6.73 -10.77 -9.93
CA VAL A 110 -5.37 -11.11 -9.46
C VAL A 110 -5.26 -12.62 -9.25
N LEU A 111 -6.27 -13.25 -8.65
CA LEU A 111 -6.31 -14.69 -8.45
C LEU A 111 -6.27 -15.47 -9.79
N LYS A 112 -6.93 -14.99 -10.85
CA LYS A 112 -7.02 -15.65 -12.17
C LYS A 112 -5.84 -15.41 -13.11
N ILE A 113 -5.18 -14.25 -13.08
CA ILE A 113 -4.06 -13.97 -14.02
C ILE A 113 -2.88 -14.90 -13.76
N PHE A 114 -2.61 -15.21 -12.49
CA PHE A 114 -1.43 -15.96 -12.07
C PHE A 114 -1.68 -17.48 -11.93
N ASP A 115 -2.81 -17.96 -12.46
CA ASP A 115 -3.42 -19.28 -12.25
C ASP A 115 -2.61 -20.46 -12.81
N LYS A 116 -1.80 -20.25 -13.86
CA LYS A 116 -1.21 -21.38 -14.61
C LYS A 116 -0.11 -22.16 -13.89
N ALA A 117 0.39 -21.69 -12.75
CA ALA A 117 1.57 -22.27 -12.10
C ALA A 117 1.30 -22.97 -10.77
N LEU A 118 0.12 -22.79 -10.15
CA LEU A 118 -0.19 -23.34 -8.83
C LEU A 118 -1.36 -24.31 -8.91
N VAL A 119 -1.28 -25.43 -8.18
CA VAL A 119 -2.40 -26.38 -8.07
C VAL A 119 -3.57 -25.69 -7.36
N PHE A 120 -4.78 -25.84 -7.92
CA PHE A 120 -6.00 -25.12 -7.52
C PHE A 120 -6.26 -25.07 -6.01
N TYR A 121 -6.11 -26.20 -5.30
CA TYR A 121 -6.37 -26.24 -3.84
C TYR A 121 -5.38 -25.39 -3.04
N LYS A 122 -4.09 -25.34 -3.42
CA LYS A 122 -3.07 -24.51 -2.73
C LYS A 122 -3.36 -23.02 -2.94
N LYS A 123 -3.88 -22.68 -4.11
CA LYS A 123 -4.26 -21.31 -4.48
C LYS A 123 -5.43 -20.83 -3.62
N ILE A 124 -6.49 -21.63 -3.52
CA ILE A 124 -7.63 -21.33 -2.64
C ILE A 124 -7.18 -21.24 -1.18
N LEU A 125 -6.34 -22.17 -0.72
CA LEU A 125 -5.85 -22.13 0.66
C LEU A 125 -5.09 -20.83 0.97
N LEU A 126 -4.18 -20.39 0.11
CA LEU A 126 -3.44 -19.14 0.30
C LEU A 126 -4.33 -17.90 0.20
N PHE A 127 -5.33 -17.93 -0.69
CA PHE A 127 -6.36 -16.90 -0.77
C PHE A 127 -7.13 -16.78 0.55
N LEU A 128 -7.62 -17.91 1.10
CA LEU A 128 -8.33 -17.93 2.37
C LEU A 128 -7.45 -17.46 3.53
N ILE A 129 -6.17 -17.86 3.56
CA ILE A 129 -5.20 -17.37 4.54
C ILE A 129 -5.07 -15.84 4.44
N GLY A 130 -4.99 -15.30 3.23
CA GLY A 130 -4.98 -13.85 3.00
C GLY A 130 -6.23 -13.17 3.55
N SER A 131 -7.42 -13.66 3.20
CA SER A 131 -8.68 -13.10 3.69
C SER A 131 -8.82 -13.16 5.21
N ILE A 132 -8.46 -14.30 5.82
CA ILE A 132 -8.47 -14.46 7.28
C ILE A 132 -7.47 -13.50 7.92
N PHE A 133 -6.25 -13.39 7.39
CA PHE A 133 -5.24 -12.49 7.94
C PHE A 133 -5.69 -11.03 7.89
N GLY A 134 -6.31 -10.60 6.78
CA GLY A 134 -6.94 -9.29 6.69
C GLY A 134 -8.00 -9.12 7.79
N SER A 135 -8.87 -10.12 7.98
CA SER A 135 -9.90 -10.07 9.02
C SER A 135 -9.36 -9.95 10.44
N LEU A 136 -8.29 -10.67 10.75
CA LEU A 136 -7.66 -10.59 12.05
C LEU A 136 -7.09 -9.20 12.31
N ILE A 137 -6.51 -8.54 11.29
CA ILE A 137 -6.02 -7.17 11.41
C ILE A 137 -7.16 -6.20 11.72
N GLY A 138 -8.30 -6.32 11.04
CA GLY A 138 -9.46 -5.46 11.28
C GLY A 138 -10.07 -5.61 12.67
N LEU A 139 -9.84 -6.73 13.35
CA LEU A 139 -10.28 -6.99 14.72
C LEU A 139 -9.30 -6.50 15.80
N ILE A 140 -8.11 -6.04 15.40
CA ILE A 140 -7.16 -5.45 16.34
C ILE A 140 -7.73 -4.10 16.78
N ASP A 141 -7.99 -3.97 18.08
CA ASP A 141 -8.33 -2.73 18.76
C ASP A 141 -7.37 -2.55 19.94
N ILE A 142 -6.16 -2.07 19.63
CA ILE A 142 -5.13 -1.80 20.63
C ILE A 142 -5.06 -0.30 20.85
N GLN A 143 -5.39 0.13 22.08
CA GLN A 143 -5.14 1.50 22.52
C GLN A 143 -3.70 1.61 23.01
N PHE A 144 -2.80 2.04 22.12
CA PHE A 144 -1.43 2.33 22.50
C PHE A 144 -1.36 3.60 23.37
N VAL A 145 -0.48 3.58 24.37
CA VAL A 145 -0.12 4.80 25.11
C VAL A 145 0.67 5.71 24.16
N GLU A 146 0.21 6.94 23.98
CA GLU A 146 0.87 7.93 23.13
C GLU A 146 2.29 8.23 23.65
N SER A 147 3.28 7.58 23.06
CA SER A 147 4.69 7.79 23.36
C SER A 147 5.52 7.68 22.10
N PHE A 148 6.66 8.38 22.06
CA PHE A 148 7.52 8.38 20.87
C PHE A 148 7.96 6.97 20.41
N PRO A 149 8.29 6.00 21.29
CA PRO A 149 8.59 4.64 20.83
C PRO A 149 7.39 3.95 20.17
N PHE A 150 6.18 4.14 20.68
CA PHE A 150 4.98 3.55 20.09
C PHE A 150 4.60 4.22 18.77
N ILE A 151 4.74 5.54 18.65
CA ILE A 151 4.53 6.27 17.39
C ILE A 151 5.54 5.83 16.33
N PHE A 152 6.81 5.65 16.71
CA PHE A 152 7.84 5.08 15.85
C PHE A 152 7.46 3.68 15.36
N LEU A 153 7.04 2.79 16.27
CA LEU A 153 6.59 1.44 15.91
C LEU A 153 5.35 1.50 15.01
N GLY A 154 4.42 2.40 15.27
CA GLY A 154 3.25 2.66 14.44
C GLY A 154 3.63 3.04 13.01
N GLY A 155 4.57 3.97 12.84
CA GLY A 155 5.10 4.34 11.53
C GLY A 155 5.80 3.18 10.81
N PHE A 156 6.58 2.38 11.56
CA PHE A 156 7.21 1.18 11.01
C PHE A 156 6.16 0.17 10.51
N ILE A 157 5.17 -0.17 11.33
CA ILE A 157 4.15 -1.18 11.01
C ILE A 157 3.25 -0.68 9.88
N ALA A 158 2.72 0.55 9.98
CA ALA A 158 1.86 1.14 8.96
C ALA A 158 2.53 1.19 7.59
N PHE A 159 3.79 1.63 7.52
CA PHE A 159 4.52 1.68 6.26
C PHE A 159 4.91 0.28 5.74
N SER A 160 5.14 -0.69 6.63
CA SER A 160 5.38 -2.09 6.25
C SER A 160 4.17 -2.68 5.51
N PHE A 161 2.97 -2.43 6.03
CA PHE A 161 1.71 -2.88 5.44
C PHE A 161 1.29 -2.07 4.21
N PHE A 162 1.61 -0.77 4.15
CA PHE A 162 1.41 0.04 2.95
C PHE A 162 2.08 -0.57 1.70
N LEU A 163 3.23 -1.23 1.87
CA LEU A 163 3.92 -1.93 0.79
C LEU A 163 3.24 -3.24 0.35
N ILE A 164 2.22 -3.73 1.07
CA ILE A 164 1.53 -5.00 0.82
C ILE A 164 0.17 -4.73 0.17
N PRO A 165 -0.10 -5.27 -1.04
CA PRO A 165 -1.40 -5.15 -1.69
C PRO A 165 -2.55 -5.69 -0.85
N GLY A 166 -3.65 -4.94 -0.81
CA GLY A 166 -4.87 -5.30 -0.09
C GLY A 166 -4.94 -4.80 1.36
N ILE A 167 -3.91 -4.13 1.88
CA ILE A 167 -3.94 -3.47 3.20
C ILE A 167 -3.41 -2.04 3.04
N SER A 168 -4.14 -1.03 3.54
CA SER A 168 -3.65 0.36 3.55
C SER A 168 -2.91 0.66 4.86
N GLY A 169 -1.91 1.56 4.81
CA GLY A 169 -1.21 2.01 6.02
C GLY A 169 -2.12 2.76 6.98
N SER A 170 -3.10 3.50 6.45
CA SER A 170 -4.12 4.21 7.24
C SER A 170 -5.03 3.25 8.02
N ALA A 171 -5.47 2.13 7.43
CA ALA A 171 -6.28 1.14 8.12
C ALA A 171 -5.52 0.53 9.30
N ILE A 172 -4.23 0.24 9.13
CA ILE A 172 -3.37 -0.21 10.23
C ILE A 172 -3.30 0.82 11.34
N LEU A 173 -3.16 2.11 11.02
CA LEU A 173 -3.11 3.17 12.02
C LEU A 173 -4.40 3.28 12.82
N VAL A 174 -5.55 3.03 12.19
CA VAL A 174 -6.84 2.95 12.88
C VAL A 174 -6.87 1.74 13.82
N SER A 175 -6.48 0.55 13.36
CA SER A 175 -6.45 -0.68 14.18
C SER A 175 -5.51 -0.60 15.39
N ILE A 176 -4.46 0.21 15.31
CA ILE A 176 -3.54 0.45 16.43
C ILE A 176 -3.81 1.78 17.16
N GLY A 177 -4.94 2.44 16.92
CA GLY A 177 -5.35 3.64 17.65
C GLY A 177 -4.44 4.88 17.49
N LEU A 178 -3.59 4.93 16.46
CA LEU A 178 -2.66 6.05 16.21
C LEU A 178 -3.12 6.98 15.08
N TYR A 179 -4.24 6.67 14.42
CA TYR A 179 -4.75 7.46 13.30
C TYR A 179 -5.10 8.89 13.72
N GLU A 180 -5.90 9.07 14.77
CA GLU A 180 -6.30 10.39 15.27
C GLU A 180 -5.09 11.22 15.71
N THR A 181 -4.16 10.62 16.47
CA THR A 181 -2.92 11.27 16.89
C THR A 181 -2.13 11.78 15.68
N MET A 182 -2.03 11.00 14.60
CA MET A 182 -1.32 11.44 13.40
C MET A 182 -2.04 12.54 12.63
N ILE A 183 -3.36 12.44 12.43
CA ILE A 183 -4.12 13.49 11.75
C ILE A 183 -4.04 14.82 12.53
N ASN A 184 -4.21 14.77 13.85
CA ASN A 184 -4.08 15.94 14.71
C ASN A 184 -2.66 16.52 14.68
N SER A 185 -1.64 15.66 14.66
CA SER A 185 -0.25 16.09 14.58
C SER A 185 0.06 16.78 13.25
N ILE A 186 -0.47 16.27 12.14
CA ILE A 186 -0.33 16.92 10.82
C ILE A 186 -1.04 18.27 10.81
N ALA A 187 -2.29 18.33 11.30
CA ALA A 187 -3.09 19.55 11.33
C ALA A 187 -2.45 20.67 12.19
N THR A 188 -1.81 20.29 13.30
CA THR A 188 -1.14 21.22 14.22
C THR A 188 0.35 21.41 13.92
N ALA A 189 0.87 20.76 12.88
CA ALA A 189 2.30 20.71 12.56
C ALA A 189 3.19 20.29 13.74
N ASN A 190 2.76 19.30 14.54
CA ASN A 190 3.51 18.74 15.67
C ASN A 190 4.71 17.92 15.16
N LEU A 191 5.81 18.62 14.86
CA LEU A 191 7.03 18.03 14.30
C LEU A 191 7.64 16.91 15.15
N PRO A 192 7.66 16.96 16.50
CA PRO A 192 8.13 15.85 17.32
C PRO A 192 7.41 14.52 17.03
N ILE A 193 6.08 14.51 17.01
CA ILE A 193 5.30 13.30 16.74
C ILE A 193 5.48 12.84 15.29
N ILE A 194 5.38 13.78 14.34
CA ILE A 194 5.56 13.50 12.90
C ILE A 194 6.95 12.90 12.65
N SER A 195 8.00 13.47 13.22
CA SER A 195 9.37 13.00 13.03
C SER A 195 9.58 11.59 13.60
N SER A 196 9.02 11.28 14.78
CA SER A 196 9.04 9.94 15.36
C SER A 196 8.38 8.91 14.43
N PHE A 197 7.20 9.23 13.91
CA PHE A 197 6.48 8.39 12.95
C PHE A 197 7.27 8.19 11.65
N LEU A 198 7.79 9.28 11.08
CA LEU A 198 8.56 9.27 9.83
C LEU A 198 9.85 8.45 9.98
N LEU A 199 10.52 8.51 11.12
CA LEU A 199 11.70 7.68 11.38
C LEU A 199 11.34 6.18 11.33
N GLY A 200 10.21 5.80 11.93
CA GLY A 200 9.69 4.43 11.86
C GLY A 200 9.40 3.99 10.41
N ALA A 201 8.68 4.84 9.67
CA ALA A 201 8.35 4.62 8.27
C ALA A 201 9.61 4.53 7.38
N LEU A 202 10.64 5.35 7.63
CA LEU A 202 11.92 5.30 6.93
C LEU A 202 12.67 3.99 7.20
N VAL A 203 12.68 3.53 8.45
CA VAL A 203 13.28 2.22 8.79
C VAL A 203 12.53 1.09 8.07
N ALA A 204 11.20 1.13 8.03
CA ALA A 204 10.41 0.16 7.26
C ALA A 204 10.72 0.23 5.76
N LEU A 205 10.83 1.43 5.17
CA LEU A 205 11.19 1.64 3.77
C LEU A 205 12.56 1.04 3.41
N ILE A 206 13.51 1.03 4.34
CA ILE A 206 14.84 0.44 4.10
C ILE A 206 14.80 -1.08 4.22
N LEU A 207 14.07 -1.62 5.19
CA LEU A 207 14.09 -3.04 5.54
C LEU A 207 13.07 -3.88 4.75
N MET A 208 11.82 -3.42 4.72
CA MET A 208 10.69 -4.22 4.23
C MET A 208 10.73 -4.51 2.74
N PRO A 209 11.06 -3.57 1.83
CA PRO A 209 11.15 -3.90 0.41
C PRO A 209 12.12 -5.04 0.10
N ARG A 210 13.21 -5.18 0.87
CA ARG A 210 14.17 -6.29 0.72
C ARG A 210 13.58 -7.61 1.18
N PHE A 211 12.88 -7.60 2.30
CA PHE A 211 12.16 -8.76 2.82
C PHE A 211 11.06 -9.22 1.86
N ILE A 212 10.20 -8.29 1.43
CA ILE A 212 9.12 -8.53 0.46
C ILE A 212 9.70 -9.05 -0.85
N LYS A 213 10.76 -8.42 -1.40
CA LYS A 213 11.44 -8.89 -2.62
C LYS A 213 11.89 -10.34 -2.49
N LYS A 214 12.54 -10.71 -1.39
CA LYS A 214 13.06 -12.07 -1.16
C LYS A 214 11.95 -13.12 -1.24
N ILE A 215 10.78 -12.84 -0.67
CA ILE A 215 9.64 -13.75 -0.68
C ILE A 215 8.93 -13.72 -2.04
N TYR A 216 8.61 -12.52 -2.53
CA TYR A 216 7.85 -12.29 -3.76
C TYR A 216 8.57 -12.84 -5.00
N PHE A 217 9.88 -12.68 -5.11
CA PHE A 217 10.61 -13.14 -6.30
C PHE A 217 10.78 -14.66 -6.34
N ARG A 218 10.73 -15.34 -5.19
CA ARG A 218 10.82 -16.80 -5.09
C ARG A 218 9.45 -17.49 -5.19
N HIS A 219 8.39 -16.79 -4.79
CA HIS A 219 7.06 -17.37 -4.62
C HIS A 219 5.93 -16.49 -5.17
N ASN A 220 6.18 -15.73 -6.24
CA ASN A 220 5.25 -14.77 -6.84
C ASN A 220 3.80 -15.30 -6.88
N HIS A 221 3.55 -16.47 -7.48
CA HIS A 221 2.20 -17.04 -7.60
C HIS A 221 1.51 -17.31 -6.24
N LYS A 222 2.28 -17.73 -5.23
CA LYS A 222 1.75 -17.95 -3.87
C LYS A 222 1.42 -16.63 -3.19
N VAL A 223 2.29 -15.64 -3.35
CA VAL A 223 2.11 -14.31 -2.74
C VAL A 223 0.96 -13.55 -3.43
N ASP A 224 0.84 -13.64 -4.75
CA ASP A 224 -0.28 -13.05 -5.50
C ASP A 224 -1.62 -13.66 -5.06
N SER A 225 -1.66 -14.97 -4.76
CA SER A 225 -2.88 -15.62 -4.21
C SER A 225 -3.24 -15.08 -2.82
N LEU A 226 -2.24 -14.84 -1.97
CA LEU A 226 -2.43 -14.24 -0.65
C LEU A 226 -2.92 -12.79 -0.78
N PHE A 227 -2.31 -12.00 -1.67
CA PHE A 227 -2.74 -10.63 -1.97
C PHE A 227 -4.17 -10.57 -2.49
N ALA A 228 -4.56 -11.50 -3.36
CA ALA A 228 -5.95 -11.60 -3.81
C ALA A 228 -6.93 -11.79 -2.64
N GLY A 229 -6.57 -12.61 -1.65
CA GLY A 229 -7.36 -12.81 -0.43
C GLY A 229 -7.50 -11.54 0.40
N LEU A 230 -6.41 -10.80 0.58
CA LEU A 230 -6.39 -9.51 1.28
C LEU A 230 -7.25 -8.47 0.56
N ILE A 231 -7.10 -8.35 -0.76
CA ILE A 231 -7.88 -7.42 -1.58
C ILE A 231 -9.38 -7.74 -1.49
N VAL A 232 -9.77 -9.02 -1.58
CA VAL A 232 -11.18 -9.42 -1.43
C VAL A 232 -11.71 -9.05 -0.05
N TYR A 233 -10.96 -9.36 1.01
CA TYR A 233 -11.37 -9.00 2.36
C TYR A 233 -11.53 -7.48 2.52
N SER A 234 -10.60 -6.70 1.99
CA SER A 234 -10.70 -5.24 1.98
C SER A 234 -11.98 -4.76 1.28
N GLY A 235 -12.38 -5.39 0.17
CA GLY A 235 -13.66 -5.12 -0.48
C GLY A 235 -14.88 -5.50 0.35
N ILE A 236 -14.81 -6.58 1.15
CA ILE A 236 -15.90 -7.01 2.03
C ILE A 236 -16.14 -6.01 3.16
N ILE A 237 -15.09 -5.42 3.72
CA ILE A 237 -15.23 -4.39 4.78
C ILE A 237 -15.96 -3.14 4.27
N LEU A 238 -15.87 -2.85 2.96
CA LEU A 238 -16.52 -1.68 2.35
C LEU A 238 -18.00 -1.91 2.02
N LEU A 239 -18.60 -3.06 2.37
CA LEU A 239 -20.04 -3.31 2.23
C LEU A 239 -20.81 -2.77 3.42
#